data_AF-A0A524ABG6-F1
#
_entry.id   AF-A0A524ABG6-F1
#
_cell.length_a   1.000
_cell.length_b   1.000
_cell.length_c   1.000
_cell.angle_alpha   90.00
_cell.angle_beta   90.00
_cell.angle_gamma   90.00
#
_symmetry.space_group_name_H-M   'P 1'
#
loop_
_entity.id
_entity.type
_entity.pdbx_description
1 polymer ?
#
loop_
_entity_poly.entity_id
_entity_poly.type
_entity_poly.pdbx_seq_one_letter_code
_entity_poly.pdbx_strand_id
1 'polypeptide(L)'
;MAIDEQFITELIKDQDPLAAVWRQMERVYTQTSEVCGDLRGLMDDRESALNDLERGVYRGFFEAYELLLERAGAQDENYVLSLFDECPFVIITDSLSVREAVLLEKFWEGEAWSVERKGFAVAPFPPMTESLSNLLLGVPGPASGRDRPQFTYRYVAGPEHIPAMPPSGSLLVWMRLPDTALEEVTVAQTHTVADAFHSTVRTLEAVLETSGRDAALATSDHGYLYARSPTQYWPMPGGVEEIARSAFPRASRVRPLTDERARGLRDHESPRVEQRFFAFGEAHAAMRGRHWWGSASPNDRCTAHGGLSFVECLVPVLKIWRR
;
A
#
# COMPACT_ATOMS: atom_id res chain seq x y z
N MET A 1 -3.93 6.00 -19.56
CA MET A 1 -4.80 7.18 -19.30
C MET A 1 -3.90 8.39 -19.35
N ALA A 2 -4.17 9.38 -20.21
CA ALA A 2 -3.33 10.57 -20.28
C ALA A 2 -3.63 11.47 -19.08
N ILE A 3 -2.61 12.06 -18.46
CA ILE A 3 -2.79 13.22 -17.58
C ILE A 3 -3.51 14.29 -18.41
N ASP A 4 -4.72 14.65 -18.01
CA ASP A 4 -5.51 15.67 -18.67
C ASP A 4 -5.39 17.03 -17.96
N GLU A 5 -5.86 18.08 -18.62
CA GLU A 5 -5.80 19.46 -18.11
C GLU A 5 -6.57 19.61 -16.79
N GLN A 6 -7.64 18.82 -16.61
CA GLN A 6 -8.41 18.82 -15.37
C GLN A 6 -7.56 18.30 -14.21
N PHE A 7 -6.87 17.18 -14.37
CA PHE A 7 -6.01 16.64 -13.33
C PHE A 7 -4.86 17.59 -12.98
N ILE A 8 -4.21 18.19 -13.98
CA ILE A 8 -3.15 19.19 -13.74
C ILE A 8 -3.71 20.37 -12.92
N THR A 9 -4.91 20.81 -13.27
CA THR A 9 -5.59 21.89 -12.55
C THR A 9 -5.89 21.49 -11.10
N GLU A 10 -6.37 20.27 -10.87
CA GLU A 10 -6.60 19.71 -9.52
C GLU A 10 -5.28 19.67 -8.72
N LEU A 11 -4.17 19.19 -9.30
CA LEU A 11 -2.86 19.13 -8.63
C LEU A 11 -2.35 20.50 -8.17
N ILE A 12 -2.56 21.54 -8.99
CA ILE A 12 -2.06 22.89 -8.71
C ILE A 12 -2.97 23.66 -7.75
N LYS A 13 -4.29 23.48 -7.86
CA LYS A 13 -5.28 24.30 -7.13
C LYS A 13 -5.75 23.67 -5.84
N ASP A 14 -5.66 22.35 -5.69
CA ASP A 14 -6.06 21.70 -4.44
C ASP A 14 -5.16 22.13 -3.29
N GLN A 15 -5.75 22.25 -2.10
CA GLN A 15 -5.00 22.46 -0.86
C GLN A 15 -4.13 21.24 -0.53
N ASP A 16 -4.51 20.06 -1.03
CA ASP A 16 -3.79 18.82 -0.85
C ASP A 16 -3.56 18.11 -2.21
N PRO A 17 -2.38 18.29 -2.84
CA PRO A 17 -2.05 17.61 -4.09
C PRO A 17 -2.11 16.08 -4.00
N LEU A 18 -1.84 15.48 -2.83
CA LEU A 18 -1.93 14.03 -2.66
C LEU A 18 -3.39 13.54 -2.72
N ALA A 19 -4.35 14.38 -2.30
CA ALA A 19 -5.77 14.07 -2.44
C ALA A 19 -6.20 14.07 -3.92
N ALA A 20 -5.65 14.96 -4.74
CA ALA A 20 -5.87 14.93 -6.18
C ALA A 20 -5.28 13.65 -6.81
N VAL A 21 -4.06 13.26 -6.43
CA VAL A 21 -3.45 12.00 -6.87
C VAL A 21 -4.32 10.80 -6.47
N TRP A 22 -4.75 10.72 -5.21
CA TRP A 22 -5.60 9.64 -4.70
C TRP A 22 -6.88 9.48 -5.51
N ARG A 23 -7.63 10.57 -5.75
CA ARG A 23 -8.88 10.51 -6.53
C ARG A 23 -8.64 10.02 -7.96
N GLN A 24 -7.52 10.36 -8.59
CA GLN A 24 -7.19 9.80 -9.90
C GLN A 24 -6.84 8.32 -9.82
N MET A 25 -6.12 7.88 -8.79
CA MET A 25 -5.85 6.47 -8.55
C MET A 25 -7.18 5.70 -8.41
N GLU A 26 -8.15 6.23 -7.66
CA GLU A 26 -9.49 5.64 -7.57
C GLU A 26 -10.21 5.60 -8.93
N ARG A 27 -10.12 6.66 -9.74
CA ARG A 27 -10.70 6.72 -11.09
C ARG A 27 -10.15 5.64 -12.02
N VAL A 28 -8.86 5.28 -11.90
CA VAL A 28 -8.26 4.19 -12.68
C VAL A 28 -9.01 2.87 -12.47
N TYR A 29 -9.43 2.56 -11.23
CA TYR A 29 -10.08 1.30 -10.88
C TYR A 29 -11.62 1.37 -10.90
N THR A 30 -12.23 2.55 -10.74
CA THR A 30 -13.70 2.71 -10.69
C THR A 30 -14.35 2.67 -12.07
N GLN A 31 -13.63 2.98 -13.15
CA GLN A 31 -14.13 3.05 -14.53
C GLN A 31 -14.72 1.75 -15.13
N THR A 32 -14.75 0.64 -14.39
CA THR A 32 -15.46 -0.58 -14.82
C THR A 32 -16.85 -0.68 -14.21
N SER A 33 -17.87 -0.88 -15.04
CA SER A 33 -19.24 -1.14 -14.58
C SER A 33 -19.44 -2.54 -13.99
N GLU A 34 -18.50 -3.47 -14.19
CA GLU A 34 -18.62 -4.86 -13.72
C GLU A 34 -17.27 -5.35 -13.16
N VAL A 35 -17.32 -6.11 -12.06
CA VAL A 35 -16.24 -7.04 -11.68
C VAL A 35 -16.29 -8.17 -12.72
N CYS A 36 -15.62 -7.95 -13.85
CA CYS A 36 -15.57 -8.92 -14.94
C CYS A 36 -15.06 -10.28 -14.43
N GLY A 37 -15.53 -11.38 -15.03
CA GLY A 37 -15.08 -12.74 -14.69
C GLY A 37 -13.57 -12.98 -14.83
N ASP A 38 -12.83 -12.09 -15.50
CA ASP A 38 -11.36 -12.06 -15.52
C ASP A 38 -10.80 -10.93 -14.64
N LEU A 39 -10.88 -11.12 -13.32
CA LEU A 39 -10.36 -10.17 -12.34
C LEU A 39 -8.85 -9.93 -12.50
N ARG A 40 -8.10 -10.94 -12.96
CA ARG A 40 -6.65 -10.82 -13.21
C ARG A 40 -6.37 -9.88 -14.38
N GLY A 41 -7.01 -10.11 -15.53
CA GLY A 41 -6.85 -9.25 -16.71
C GLY A 41 -7.22 -7.81 -16.41
N LEU A 42 -8.31 -7.60 -15.65
CA LEU A 42 -8.68 -6.28 -15.14
C LEU A 42 -7.55 -5.63 -14.35
N MET A 43 -6.97 -6.34 -13.37
CA MET A 43 -5.89 -5.79 -12.55
C MET A 43 -4.63 -5.47 -13.35
N ASP A 44 -4.24 -6.32 -14.30
CA ASP A 44 -3.07 -6.09 -15.16
C ASP A 44 -3.24 -4.81 -16.02
N ASP A 45 -4.43 -4.58 -16.58
CA ASP A 45 -4.76 -3.38 -17.36
C ASP A 45 -4.77 -2.13 -16.49
N ARG A 46 -5.38 -2.20 -15.30
CA ARG A 46 -5.43 -1.06 -14.37
C ARG A 46 -4.06 -0.72 -13.81
N GLU A 47 -3.20 -1.71 -13.59
CA GLU A 47 -1.83 -1.49 -13.17
C GLU A 47 -1.03 -0.68 -14.20
N SER A 48 -1.25 -0.97 -15.49
CA SER A 48 -0.60 -0.24 -16.58
C SER A 48 -1.07 1.22 -16.62
N ALA A 49 -2.37 1.47 -16.42
CA ALA A 49 -2.91 2.82 -16.32
C ALA A 49 -2.43 3.59 -15.08
N LEU A 50 -2.31 2.90 -13.94
CA LEU A 50 -1.75 3.47 -12.70
C LEU A 50 -0.27 3.81 -12.87
N ASN A 51 0.50 2.96 -13.55
CA ASN A 51 1.90 3.22 -13.88
C ASN A 51 2.06 4.49 -14.72
N ASP A 52 1.20 4.69 -15.72
CA ASP A 52 1.18 5.90 -16.55
C ASP A 52 0.84 7.16 -15.75
N LEU A 53 -0.21 7.08 -14.91
CA LEU A 53 -0.63 8.19 -14.05
C LEU A 53 0.53 8.64 -13.15
N GLU A 54 1.09 7.70 -12.39
CA GLU A 54 2.16 7.98 -11.44
C GLU A 54 3.43 8.49 -12.14
N ARG A 55 3.72 7.99 -13.35
CA ARG A 55 4.85 8.45 -14.18
C ARG A 55 4.67 9.89 -14.63
N GLY A 56 3.45 10.24 -15.00
CA GLY A 56 3.13 11.61 -15.39
C GLY A 56 3.25 12.57 -14.21
N VAL A 57 2.80 12.20 -13.00
CA VAL A 57 2.99 13.02 -11.79
C VAL A 57 4.47 13.15 -11.46
N TYR A 58 5.23 12.04 -11.48
CA TYR A 58 6.66 12.05 -11.21
C TYR A 58 7.44 13.00 -12.14
N ARG A 59 7.05 13.10 -13.42
CA ARG A 59 7.72 13.97 -14.40
C ARG A 59 7.18 15.40 -14.43
N GLY A 60 5.90 15.60 -14.13
CA GLY A 60 5.21 16.88 -14.31
C GLY A 60 5.03 17.68 -13.02
N PHE A 61 5.05 17.04 -11.86
CA PHE A 61 4.79 17.66 -10.56
C PHE A 61 5.53 16.88 -9.45
N PHE A 62 6.87 16.95 -9.49
CA PHE A 62 7.75 16.15 -8.65
C PHE A 62 7.58 16.48 -7.16
N GLU A 63 7.19 17.71 -6.83
CA GLU A 63 6.94 18.20 -5.47
C GLU A 63 5.93 17.33 -4.69
N ALA A 64 5.03 16.63 -5.38
CA ALA A 64 4.14 15.65 -4.74
C ALA A 64 4.91 14.52 -4.04
N TYR A 65 6.08 14.11 -4.52
CA TYR A 65 6.92 13.11 -3.84
C TYR A 65 7.63 13.66 -2.62
N GLU A 66 7.99 14.94 -2.61
CA GLU A 66 8.57 15.58 -1.43
C GLU A 66 7.51 15.72 -0.33
N LEU A 67 6.30 16.15 -0.71
CA LEU A 67 5.15 16.18 0.20
C LEU A 67 4.79 14.78 0.72
N LEU A 68 4.85 13.75 -0.13
CA LEU A 68 4.62 12.37 0.26
C LEU A 68 5.66 11.90 1.30
N LEU A 69 6.94 12.17 1.06
CA LEU A 69 8.02 11.83 1.99
C LEU A 69 7.89 12.56 3.32
N GLU A 70 7.59 13.85 3.28
CA GLU A 70 7.36 14.68 4.47
C GLU A 70 6.23 14.09 5.33
N ARG A 71 5.06 13.83 4.74
CA ARG A 71 3.92 13.26 5.49
C ARG A 71 4.18 11.85 5.97
N ALA A 72 4.83 11.00 5.17
CA ALA A 72 5.18 9.64 5.56
C ALA A 72 6.21 9.62 6.71
N GLY A 73 7.16 10.55 6.70
CA GLY A 73 8.17 10.71 7.76
C GLY A 73 7.61 11.33 9.04
N ALA A 74 6.51 12.08 8.97
CA ALA A 74 5.86 12.72 10.11
C ALA A 74 4.82 11.83 10.82
N GLN A 75 4.64 10.57 10.40
CA GLN A 75 3.65 9.67 11.02
C GLN A 75 4.06 9.29 12.44
N ASP A 76 3.06 9.20 13.32
CA ASP A 76 3.15 8.68 14.69
C ASP A 76 1.99 7.71 14.97
N GLU A 77 1.86 7.22 16.21
CA GLU A 77 0.81 6.25 16.56
C GLU A 77 -0.63 6.74 16.28
N ASN A 78 -0.85 8.06 16.16
CA ASN A 78 -2.15 8.61 15.80
C ASN A 78 -2.60 8.24 14.39
N TYR A 79 -1.68 7.79 13.52
CA TYR A 79 -2.01 7.16 12.23
C TYR A 79 -3.13 6.12 12.36
N VAL A 80 -3.13 5.33 13.45
CA VAL A 80 -4.20 4.35 13.74
C VAL A 80 -5.05 4.81 14.92
N LEU A 81 -4.45 5.40 15.96
CA LEU A 81 -5.19 5.69 17.19
C LEU A 81 -6.36 6.66 16.97
N SER A 82 -6.27 7.60 16.02
CA SER A 82 -7.37 8.52 15.73
C SER A 82 -8.59 7.81 15.13
N LEU A 83 -8.43 6.62 14.54
CA LEU A 83 -9.56 5.85 14.00
C LEU A 83 -10.49 5.36 15.13
N PHE A 84 -9.97 5.18 16.34
CA PHE A 84 -10.77 4.79 17.50
C PHE A 84 -11.73 5.89 17.98
N ASP A 85 -11.52 7.15 17.57
CA ASP A 85 -12.45 8.25 17.87
C ASP A 85 -13.78 8.10 17.11
N GLU A 86 -13.76 7.40 15.97
CA GLU A 86 -14.94 7.17 15.12
C GLU A 86 -15.52 5.75 15.28
N CYS A 87 -14.66 4.74 15.45
CA CYS A 87 -15.09 3.34 15.53
C CYS A 87 -14.26 2.54 16.54
N PRO A 88 -14.88 1.84 17.52
CA PRO A 88 -14.15 1.02 18.48
C PRO A 88 -13.56 -0.26 17.88
N PHE A 89 -13.73 -0.51 16.59
CA PHE A 89 -13.18 -1.68 15.90
C PHE A 89 -12.39 -1.23 14.68
N VAL A 90 -11.07 -1.36 14.78
CA VAL A 90 -10.13 -0.97 13.73
C VAL A 90 -9.41 -2.21 13.21
N ILE A 91 -9.26 -2.27 11.90
CA ILE A 91 -8.59 -3.36 11.19
C ILE A 91 -7.42 -2.77 10.38
N ILE A 92 -6.22 -3.29 10.57
CA ILE A 92 -5.07 -3.06 9.70
C ILE A 92 -4.95 -4.28 8.80
N THR A 93 -4.97 -4.08 7.49
CA THR A 93 -4.81 -5.13 6.48
C THR A 93 -3.46 -4.95 5.80
N ASP A 94 -2.55 -5.89 6.00
CA ASP A 94 -1.15 -5.87 5.52
C ASP A 94 -1.07 -5.80 3.98
N SER A 95 -0.47 -4.74 3.43
CA SER A 95 -0.41 -4.46 1.98
C SER A 95 -1.75 -4.10 1.28
N LEU A 96 -2.80 -3.66 1.99
CA LEU A 96 -4.03 -3.19 1.34
C LEU A 96 -3.79 -1.89 0.55
N SER A 97 -4.11 -1.90 -0.73
CA SER A 97 -3.92 -0.76 -1.63
C SER A 97 -5.25 -0.25 -2.19
N VAL A 98 -5.18 0.83 -2.98
CA VAL A 98 -6.34 1.35 -3.73
C VAL A 98 -7.02 0.28 -4.60
N ARG A 99 -6.28 -0.75 -5.03
CA ARG A 99 -6.77 -1.87 -5.85
C ARG A 99 -7.87 -2.63 -5.13
N GLU A 100 -7.51 -3.16 -3.96
CA GLU A 100 -8.41 -3.97 -3.14
C GLU A 100 -9.56 -3.12 -2.62
N ALA A 101 -9.30 -1.88 -2.21
CA ALA A 101 -10.33 -0.96 -1.74
C ALA A 101 -11.45 -0.72 -2.77
N VAL A 102 -11.09 -0.55 -4.04
CA VAL A 102 -12.10 -0.36 -5.10
C VAL A 102 -12.82 -1.65 -5.47
N LEU A 103 -12.12 -2.78 -5.44
CA LEU A 103 -12.71 -4.08 -5.71
C LEU A 103 -13.64 -4.53 -4.57
N LEU A 104 -13.30 -4.27 -3.31
CA LEU A 104 -14.10 -4.62 -2.13
C LEU A 104 -15.49 -3.98 -2.17
N GLU A 105 -15.58 -2.69 -2.48
CA GLU A 105 -16.87 -2.00 -2.60
C GLU A 105 -17.79 -2.67 -3.62
N LYS A 106 -17.24 -3.05 -4.78
CA LYS A 106 -18.00 -3.70 -5.85
C LYS A 106 -18.34 -5.15 -5.51
N PHE A 107 -17.40 -5.87 -4.90
CA PHE A 107 -17.55 -7.28 -4.56
C PHE A 107 -18.64 -7.49 -3.51
N TRP A 108 -18.77 -6.58 -2.55
CA TRP A 108 -19.81 -6.64 -1.52
C TRP A 108 -21.07 -5.84 -1.87
N GLU A 109 -21.23 -5.40 -3.11
CA GLU A 109 -22.46 -4.75 -3.53
C GLU A 109 -23.62 -5.75 -3.55
N GLY A 110 -24.55 -5.63 -2.59
CA GLY A 110 -25.69 -6.54 -2.47
C GLY A 110 -25.53 -7.58 -1.35
N GLU A 111 -24.35 -7.64 -0.74
CA GLU A 111 -24.02 -8.60 0.32
C GLU A 111 -24.40 -8.09 1.72
N ALA A 112 -24.19 -8.93 2.75
CA ALA A 112 -24.50 -8.59 4.15
C ALA A 112 -23.67 -7.41 4.69
N TRP A 113 -22.50 -7.17 4.11
CA TRP A 113 -21.60 -6.08 4.46
C TRP A 113 -21.57 -5.03 3.35
N SER A 114 -21.36 -3.77 3.73
CA SER A 114 -21.12 -2.64 2.84
C SER A 114 -19.76 -2.03 3.13
N VAL A 115 -19.15 -1.43 2.10
CA VAL A 115 -17.91 -0.67 2.21
C VAL A 115 -18.06 0.71 1.61
N GLU A 116 -17.42 1.69 2.25
CA GLU A 116 -17.25 3.05 1.77
C GLU A 116 -15.78 3.45 1.94
N ARG A 117 -15.11 3.85 0.85
CA ARG A 117 -13.82 4.55 0.90
C ARG A 117 -14.04 5.95 1.49
N LYS A 118 -13.50 6.20 2.68
CA LYS A 118 -13.52 7.52 3.35
C LYS A 118 -12.45 8.46 2.82
N GLY A 119 -11.45 7.92 2.15
CA GLY A 119 -10.29 8.65 1.63
C GLY A 119 -9.03 7.79 1.73
N PHE A 120 -7.91 8.44 2.01
CA PHE A 120 -6.62 7.81 2.17
C PHE A 120 -5.90 8.28 3.44
N ALA A 121 -4.94 7.49 3.87
CA ALA A 121 -3.91 7.86 4.82
C ALA A 121 -2.53 7.74 4.17
N VAL A 122 -1.52 8.39 4.75
CA VAL A 122 -0.12 8.26 4.29
C VAL A 122 0.59 7.30 5.23
N ALA A 123 1.00 6.14 4.72
CA ALA A 123 1.72 5.13 5.48
C ALA A 123 3.06 5.66 6.04
N PRO A 124 3.50 5.20 7.22
CA PRO A 124 4.80 5.58 7.79
C PRO A 124 5.97 5.28 6.86
N PHE A 125 7.00 6.13 6.86
CA PHE A 125 8.22 5.91 6.08
C PHE A 125 9.27 5.09 6.86
N PRO A 126 9.89 4.06 6.25
CA PRO A 126 9.54 3.47 4.95
C PRO A 126 8.23 2.66 5.03
N PRO A 127 7.44 2.55 3.95
CA PRO A 127 6.16 1.83 3.96
C PRO A 127 6.40 0.32 4.01
N MET A 128 6.57 -0.17 5.23
CA MET A 128 6.90 -1.55 5.60
C MET A 128 6.09 -1.94 6.82
N THR A 129 5.69 -3.21 6.91
CA THR A 129 4.99 -3.77 8.09
C THR A 129 5.74 -3.45 9.39
N GLU A 130 7.07 -3.56 9.39
CA GLU A 130 7.89 -3.30 10.58
C GLU A 130 7.85 -1.83 11.01
N SER A 131 7.70 -0.90 10.07
CA SER A 131 7.63 0.54 10.37
C SER A 131 6.38 0.85 11.19
N LEU A 132 5.20 0.44 10.72
CA LEU A 132 3.96 0.65 11.47
C LEU A 132 3.92 -0.22 12.73
N SER A 133 4.41 -1.46 12.68
CA SER A 133 4.43 -2.33 13.85
C SER A 133 5.28 -1.76 14.99
N ASN A 134 6.45 -1.23 14.69
CA ASN A 134 7.30 -0.60 15.70
C ASN A 134 6.68 0.68 16.24
N LEU A 135 6.12 1.51 15.36
CA LEU A 135 5.48 2.78 15.73
C LEU A 135 4.22 2.59 16.58
N LEU A 136 3.36 1.62 16.24
CA LEU A 136 2.07 1.41 16.90
C LEU A 136 2.12 0.39 18.05
N LEU A 137 2.99 -0.61 17.98
CA LEU A 137 3.01 -1.74 18.92
C LEU A 137 4.35 -1.85 19.68
N GLY A 138 5.38 -1.10 19.29
CA GLY A 138 6.71 -1.17 19.90
C GLY A 138 7.42 -2.50 19.67
N VAL A 139 7.03 -3.24 18.63
CA VAL A 139 7.58 -4.56 18.28
C VAL A 139 7.97 -4.61 16.80
N PRO A 140 8.92 -5.48 16.41
CA PRO A 140 9.39 -5.54 15.02
C PRO A 140 8.37 -6.13 14.04
N GLY A 141 7.28 -6.72 14.52
CA GLY A 141 6.27 -7.29 13.64
C GLY A 141 4.95 -7.62 14.34
N PRO A 142 3.84 -7.59 13.60
CA PRO A 142 2.48 -7.60 14.17
C PRO A 142 2.14 -8.90 14.91
N ALA A 143 2.73 -10.03 14.52
CA ALA A 143 2.52 -11.31 15.23
C ALA A 143 3.00 -11.28 16.70
N SER A 144 3.93 -10.38 17.04
CA SER A 144 4.43 -10.20 18.41
C SER A 144 3.64 -9.19 19.23
N GLY A 145 2.62 -8.55 18.65
CA GLY A 145 1.82 -7.53 19.31
C GLY A 145 1.05 -8.07 20.53
N ARG A 146 0.68 -7.14 21.41
CA ARG A 146 -0.03 -7.39 22.67
C ARG A 146 -1.07 -6.30 22.90
N ASP A 147 -2.00 -6.57 23.81
CA ASP A 147 -2.98 -5.57 24.26
C ASP A 147 -2.26 -4.32 24.78
N ARG A 148 -2.82 -3.15 24.45
CA ARG A 148 -2.37 -1.84 24.93
C ARG A 148 -3.48 -1.20 25.77
N PRO A 149 -3.18 -0.19 26.61
CA PRO A 149 -4.22 0.55 27.34
C PRO A 149 -5.35 1.09 26.45
N GLN A 150 -5.03 1.43 25.19
CA GLN A 150 -5.97 1.99 24.23
C GLN A 150 -6.86 0.94 23.54
N PHE A 151 -6.39 -0.31 23.39
CA PHE A 151 -7.11 -1.35 22.65
C PHE A 151 -6.65 -2.77 23.01
N THR A 152 -7.57 -3.72 22.86
CA THR A 152 -7.23 -5.15 22.77
C THR A 152 -6.67 -5.44 21.39
N TYR A 153 -5.62 -6.25 21.29
CA TYR A 153 -4.92 -6.52 20.04
C TYR A 153 -5.08 -7.97 19.61
N ARG A 154 -5.38 -8.19 18.33
CA ARG A 154 -5.47 -9.52 17.73
C ARG A 154 -4.75 -9.56 16.40
N TYR A 155 -3.93 -10.58 16.20
CA TYR A 155 -3.26 -10.85 14.93
C TYR A 155 -3.98 -12.00 14.21
N VAL A 156 -4.27 -11.80 12.93
CA VAL A 156 -4.96 -12.77 12.07
C VAL A 156 -4.04 -13.13 10.92
N ALA A 157 -3.52 -14.35 10.93
CA ALA A 157 -2.61 -14.83 9.89
C ALA A 157 -3.33 -15.21 8.58
N GLY A 158 -4.64 -15.48 8.65
CA GLY A 158 -5.45 -15.89 7.52
C GLY A 158 -6.83 -16.42 7.97
N PRO A 159 -7.66 -16.90 7.03
CA PRO A 159 -9.06 -17.22 7.30
C PRO A 159 -9.26 -18.42 8.23
N GLU A 160 -8.27 -19.31 8.31
CA GLU A 160 -8.28 -20.49 9.20
C GLU A 160 -7.74 -20.19 10.61
N HIS A 161 -7.18 -18.99 10.83
CA HIS A 161 -6.44 -18.63 12.03
C HIS A 161 -7.01 -17.36 12.67
N ILE A 162 -8.33 -17.34 12.90
CA ILE A 162 -9.01 -16.20 13.52
C ILE A 162 -9.10 -16.46 15.04
N PRO A 163 -8.41 -15.66 15.86
CA PRO A 163 -8.46 -15.81 17.31
C PRO A 163 -9.81 -15.36 17.86
N ALA A 164 -10.13 -15.76 19.10
CA ALA A 164 -11.30 -15.24 19.80
C ALA A 164 -11.22 -13.72 19.98
N MET A 165 -12.30 -13.04 19.62
CA MET A 165 -12.42 -11.58 19.70
C MET A 165 -13.18 -11.17 20.97
N PRO A 166 -12.77 -10.08 21.65
CA PRO A 166 -13.53 -9.57 22.79
C PRO A 166 -14.88 -9.00 22.32
N PRO A 167 -15.98 -9.27 23.04
CA PRO A 167 -17.32 -8.84 22.65
C PRO A 167 -17.53 -7.32 22.76
N SER A 168 -16.66 -6.60 23.48
CA SER A 168 -16.78 -5.16 23.72
C SER A 168 -15.40 -4.50 23.91
N GLY A 169 -15.39 -3.17 24.02
CA GLY A 169 -14.17 -2.35 24.13
C GLY A 169 -13.48 -2.07 22.79
N SER A 170 -12.42 -1.26 22.80
CA SER A 170 -11.64 -0.97 21.59
C SER A 170 -10.84 -2.20 21.16
N LEU A 171 -10.99 -2.61 19.91
CA LEU A 171 -10.33 -3.76 19.31
C LEU A 171 -9.54 -3.33 18.08
N LEU A 172 -8.24 -3.62 18.08
CA LEU A 172 -7.39 -3.57 16.91
C LEU A 172 -7.14 -4.99 16.40
N VAL A 173 -7.51 -5.26 15.16
CA VAL A 173 -7.12 -6.48 14.44
C VAL A 173 -6.07 -6.12 13.40
N TRP A 174 -4.96 -6.86 13.36
CA TRP A 174 -4.01 -6.81 12.25
C TRP A 174 -4.09 -8.10 11.45
N MET A 175 -4.52 -8.00 10.20
CA MET A 175 -4.60 -9.09 9.24
C MET A 175 -3.34 -9.11 8.37
N ARG A 176 -2.71 -10.28 8.21
CA ARG A 176 -1.53 -10.49 7.34
C ARG A 176 -1.85 -10.51 5.83
N LEU A 177 -3.07 -10.14 5.46
CA LEU A 177 -3.57 -10.20 4.08
C LEU A 177 -3.91 -8.79 3.60
N PRO A 178 -3.71 -8.49 2.30
CA PRO A 178 -3.29 -9.42 1.24
C PRO A 178 -1.80 -9.83 1.21
N ASP A 179 -0.90 -9.19 1.98
CA ASP A 179 0.56 -9.31 1.79
C ASP A 179 1.07 -10.75 1.66
N THR A 180 0.77 -11.62 2.62
CA THR A 180 1.30 -12.99 2.60
C THR A 180 0.84 -13.80 1.37
N ALA A 181 -0.32 -13.49 0.80
CA ALA A 181 -0.79 -14.12 -0.43
C ALA A 181 -0.15 -13.48 -1.68
N LEU A 182 0.13 -12.17 -1.62
CA LEU A 182 0.88 -11.46 -2.66
C LEU A 182 2.34 -11.92 -2.76
N GLU A 183 2.93 -12.40 -1.67
CA GLU A 183 4.27 -13.01 -1.68
C GLU A 183 4.37 -14.27 -2.56
N GLU A 184 3.25 -14.96 -2.80
CA GLU A 184 3.15 -16.16 -3.63
C GLU A 184 2.91 -15.84 -5.11
N VAL A 185 2.59 -14.58 -5.43
CA VAL A 185 2.33 -14.13 -6.81
C VAL A 185 3.65 -13.98 -7.56
N THR A 186 3.89 -14.91 -8.47
CA THR A 186 5.11 -14.98 -9.30
C THR A 186 4.80 -14.90 -10.79
N VAL A 187 5.84 -14.72 -11.62
CA VAL A 187 5.71 -14.70 -13.09
C VAL A 187 5.07 -15.99 -13.64
N ALA A 188 5.28 -17.13 -12.97
CA ALA A 188 4.65 -18.42 -13.32
C ALA A 188 3.12 -18.44 -13.13
N GLN A 189 2.59 -17.55 -12.28
CA GLN A 189 1.15 -17.38 -12.05
C GLN A 189 0.44 -18.65 -11.54
N THR A 190 1.11 -19.43 -10.70
CA THR A 190 0.46 -20.51 -9.93
C THR A 190 -0.50 -19.95 -8.88
N HIS A 191 -0.17 -18.78 -8.34
CA HIS A 191 -1.04 -17.92 -7.54
C HIS A 191 -1.10 -16.55 -8.20
N THR A 192 -2.28 -15.92 -8.17
CA THR A 192 -2.55 -14.64 -8.81
C THR A 192 -2.97 -13.59 -7.81
N VAL A 193 -2.92 -12.32 -8.22
CA VAL A 193 -3.48 -11.21 -7.45
C VAL A 193 -4.98 -11.41 -7.15
N ALA A 194 -5.72 -12.12 -8.02
CA ALA A 194 -7.13 -12.41 -7.78
C ALA A 194 -7.31 -13.41 -6.62
N ASP A 195 -6.44 -14.42 -6.52
CA ASP A 195 -6.43 -15.36 -5.39
C ASP A 195 -6.14 -14.62 -4.07
N ALA A 196 -5.17 -13.70 -4.08
CA ALA A 196 -4.85 -12.86 -2.92
C ALA A 196 -6.04 -11.98 -2.51
N PHE A 197 -6.74 -11.37 -3.48
CA PHE A 197 -7.95 -10.59 -3.23
C PHE A 197 -9.06 -11.45 -2.60
N HIS A 198 -9.38 -12.61 -3.18
CA HIS A 198 -10.42 -13.49 -2.64
C HIS A 198 -10.09 -14.03 -1.24
N SER A 199 -8.82 -14.34 -0.97
CA SER A 199 -8.36 -14.71 0.38
C SER A 199 -8.55 -13.57 1.39
N THR A 200 -8.27 -12.34 0.97
CA THR A 200 -8.45 -11.13 1.77
C THR A 200 -9.92 -10.91 2.11
N VAL A 201 -10.81 -10.96 1.12
CA VAL A 201 -12.26 -10.83 1.31
C VAL A 201 -12.75 -11.85 2.33
N ARG A 202 -12.50 -13.14 2.10
CA ARG A 202 -12.93 -14.22 3.00
C ARG A 202 -12.43 -14.03 4.44
N THR A 203 -11.19 -13.59 4.60
CA THR A 203 -10.62 -13.37 5.93
C THR A 203 -11.26 -12.17 6.60
N LEU A 204 -11.51 -11.09 5.86
CA LEU A 204 -12.15 -9.89 6.36
C LEU A 204 -13.59 -10.16 6.80
N GLU A 205 -14.38 -10.89 5.99
CA GLU A 205 -15.72 -11.37 6.36
C GLU A 205 -15.67 -12.17 7.66
N ALA A 206 -14.79 -13.16 7.74
CA ALA A 206 -14.71 -14.02 8.91
C ALA A 206 -14.24 -13.27 10.18
N VAL A 207 -13.38 -12.25 10.03
CA VAL A 207 -12.99 -11.33 11.11
C VAL A 207 -14.19 -10.50 11.58
N LEU A 208 -14.94 -9.92 10.66
CA LEU A 208 -16.15 -9.14 10.96
C LEU A 208 -17.20 -10.01 11.69
N GLU A 209 -17.50 -11.19 11.16
CA GLU A 209 -18.45 -12.13 11.76
C GLU A 209 -17.99 -12.60 13.15
N THR A 210 -16.72 -12.98 13.31
CA THR A 210 -16.17 -13.44 14.60
C THR A 210 -16.14 -12.33 15.64
N SER A 211 -15.99 -11.07 15.22
CA SER A 211 -16.02 -9.92 16.13
C SER A 211 -17.41 -9.70 16.75
N GLY A 212 -18.48 -10.09 16.04
CA GLY A 212 -19.87 -9.81 16.42
C GLY A 212 -20.26 -8.32 16.39
N ARG A 213 -19.46 -7.47 15.72
CA ARG A 213 -19.67 -6.01 15.66
C ARG A 213 -20.20 -5.59 14.31
N ASP A 214 -21.15 -4.67 14.28
CA ASP A 214 -21.83 -4.26 13.04
C ASP A 214 -21.05 -3.22 12.21
N ALA A 215 -19.91 -2.72 12.69
CA ALA A 215 -19.09 -1.77 11.97
C ALA A 215 -17.61 -1.87 12.33
N ALA A 216 -16.75 -1.55 11.35
CA ALA A 216 -15.31 -1.43 11.50
C ALA A 216 -14.77 -0.27 10.64
N LEU A 217 -13.64 0.29 11.05
CA LEU A 217 -12.76 1.05 10.16
C LEU A 217 -11.58 0.17 9.76
N ALA A 218 -11.22 0.17 8.49
CA ALA A 218 -10.06 -0.57 7.99
C ALA A 218 -9.07 0.36 7.29
N THR A 219 -7.78 0.12 7.49
CA THR A 219 -6.69 0.80 6.77
C THR A 219 -5.53 -0.17 6.54
N SER A 220 -4.41 0.33 6.02
CA SER A 220 -3.24 -0.47 5.72
C SER A 220 -2.00 -0.01 6.50
N ASP A 221 -1.01 -0.88 6.60
CA ASP A 221 0.35 -0.53 7.01
C ASP A 221 1.18 0.05 5.85
N HIS A 222 0.97 -0.46 4.65
CA HIS A 222 1.49 0.04 3.39
C HIS A 222 0.66 -0.50 2.21
N GLY A 223 0.94 -0.02 1.00
CA GLY A 223 0.54 -0.70 -0.22
C GLY A 223 1.73 -1.42 -0.86
N TYR A 224 1.62 -1.72 -2.16
CA TYR A 224 2.63 -2.46 -2.90
C TYR A 224 2.65 -2.09 -4.38
N LEU A 225 3.83 -2.24 -4.99
CA LEU A 225 3.96 -2.30 -6.44
C LEU A 225 3.57 -3.68 -6.94
N TYR A 226 2.89 -3.70 -8.09
CA TYR A 226 2.64 -4.91 -8.86
C TYR A 226 3.21 -4.73 -10.26
N ALA A 227 4.06 -5.66 -10.69
CA ALA A 227 4.65 -5.68 -12.01
C ALA A 227 4.95 -7.12 -12.45
N ARG A 228 4.26 -7.55 -13.51
CA ARG A 228 4.48 -8.82 -14.21
C ARG A 228 5.45 -8.70 -15.38
N SER A 229 5.59 -7.50 -15.93
CA SER A 229 6.45 -7.25 -17.07
C SER A 229 7.42 -6.09 -16.81
N PRO A 230 8.53 -6.03 -17.57
CA PRO A 230 9.45 -4.90 -17.53
C PRO A 230 8.84 -3.53 -17.84
N THR A 231 7.66 -3.49 -18.48
CA THR A 231 7.01 -2.22 -18.84
C THR A 231 6.20 -1.63 -17.68
N GLN A 232 6.03 -2.37 -16.58
CA GLN A 232 5.26 -1.96 -15.40
C GLN A 232 6.13 -1.39 -14.26
N TYR A 233 7.44 -1.32 -14.47
CA TYR A 233 8.36 -0.48 -13.68
C TYR A 233 9.04 0.55 -14.57
N TRP A 234 9.69 1.54 -13.95
CA TRP A 234 10.39 2.58 -14.69
C TRP A 234 11.88 2.26 -14.79
N PRO A 235 12.46 2.28 -16.00
CA PRO A 235 13.89 2.08 -16.14
C PRO A 235 14.65 3.22 -15.48
N MET A 236 15.81 2.89 -14.90
CA MET A 236 16.81 3.86 -14.48
C MET A 236 17.89 3.97 -15.57
N PRO A 237 18.63 5.09 -15.67
CA PRO A 237 19.85 5.14 -16.47
C PRO A 237 20.84 4.06 -16.01
N GLY A 238 21.57 3.42 -16.93
CA GLY A 238 22.38 2.22 -16.62
C GLY A 238 23.35 2.37 -15.44
N GLY A 239 24.05 3.51 -15.33
CA GLY A 239 24.93 3.77 -14.19
C GLY A 239 24.19 3.90 -12.85
N VAL A 240 23.02 4.55 -12.85
CA VAL A 240 22.17 4.67 -11.65
C VAL A 240 21.58 3.31 -11.27
N GLU A 241 21.17 2.51 -12.27
CA GLU A 241 20.63 1.18 -12.03
C GLU A 241 21.67 0.24 -11.40
N GLU A 242 22.92 0.29 -11.85
CA GLU A 242 24.02 -0.50 -11.27
C GLU A 242 24.24 -0.16 -9.79
N ILE A 243 24.27 1.14 -9.47
CA ILE A 243 24.38 1.63 -8.10
C ILE A 243 23.19 1.16 -7.26
N ALA A 244 21.97 1.33 -7.76
CA ALA A 244 20.76 0.93 -7.06
C ALA A 244 20.76 -0.59 -6.77
N ARG A 245 21.09 -1.43 -7.78
CA ARG A 245 21.19 -2.89 -7.63
C ARG A 245 22.25 -3.32 -6.63
N SER A 246 23.32 -2.54 -6.45
CA SER A 246 24.36 -2.81 -5.45
C SER A 246 23.90 -2.52 -4.01
N ALA A 247 23.01 -1.54 -3.84
CA ALA A 247 22.55 -1.05 -2.54
C ALA A 247 21.27 -1.75 -2.04
N PHE A 248 20.32 -2.04 -2.93
CA PHE A 248 19.02 -2.60 -2.57
C PHE A 248 18.93 -4.11 -2.89
N PRO A 249 18.45 -4.94 -1.96
CA PRO A 249 18.08 -6.32 -2.26
C PRO A 249 17.01 -6.38 -3.34
N ARG A 250 16.97 -7.47 -4.10
CA ARG A 250 16.03 -7.62 -5.22
C ARG A 250 14.54 -7.55 -4.79
N ALA A 251 14.23 -8.09 -3.61
CA ALA A 251 12.87 -8.15 -3.08
C ALA A 251 12.49 -6.93 -2.23
N SER A 252 13.38 -5.94 -2.07
CA SER A 252 13.13 -4.79 -1.19
C SER A 252 13.56 -3.49 -1.86
N ARG A 253 12.77 -2.44 -1.66
CA ARG A 253 13.02 -1.12 -2.23
C ARG A 253 13.51 -0.12 -1.20
N VAL A 254 13.91 -0.62 -0.04
CA VAL A 254 14.40 0.14 1.11
C VAL A 254 15.68 -0.47 1.67
N ARG A 255 16.54 0.37 2.26
CA ARG A 255 17.74 -0.05 2.97
C ARG A 255 18.00 0.87 4.17
N PRO A 256 18.38 0.34 5.34
CA PRO A 256 18.80 1.16 6.47
C PRO A 256 20.05 2.00 6.14
N LEU A 257 20.11 3.24 6.64
CA LEU A 257 21.27 4.14 6.49
C LEU A 257 22.46 3.74 7.38
N THR A 258 22.32 2.69 8.20
CA THR A 258 23.47 2.04 8.83
C THR A 258 24.35 1.32 7.80
N ASP A 259 23.79 0.92 6.65
CA ASP A 259 24.52 0.36 5.51
C ASP A 259 25.26 1.45 4.72
N GLU A 260 26.56 1.25 4.48
CA GLU A 260 27.40 2.19 3.72
C GLU A 260 26.93 2.40 2.28
N ARG A 261 26.41 1.35 1.62
CA ARG A 261 25.93 1.45 0.24
C ARG A 261 24.70 2.33 0.16
N ALA A 262 23.82 2.26 1.17
CA ALA A 262 22.64 3.12 1.27
C ALA A 262 23.02 4.59 1.53
N ARG A 263 24.04 4.84 2.38
CA ARG A 263 24.55 6.21 2.60
C ARG A 263 25.14 6.82 1.33
N GLY A 264 25.91 6.02 0.57
CA GLY A 264 26.55 6.45 -0.67
C GLY A 264 25.57 6.83 -1.79
N LEU A 265 24.29 6.42 -1.72
CA LEU A 265 23.28 6.81 -2.70
C LEU A 265 23.09 8.33 -2.81
N ARG A 266 23.34 9.08 -1.72
CA ARG A 266 23.23 10.54 -1.72
C ARG A 266 24.19 11.21 -2.70
N ASP A 267 25.36 10.61 -2.91
CA ASP A 267 26.39 11.14 -3.82
C ASP A 267 26.01 10.98 -5.30
N HIS A 268 24.97 10.17 -5.57
CA HIS A 268 24.48 9.86 -6.91
C HIS A 268 23.16 10.57 -7.24
N GLU A 269 22.64 11.39 -6.33
CA GLU A 269 21.43 12.17 -6.55
C GLU A 269 21.69 13.36 -7.47
N SER A 270 20.78 13.55 -8.42
CA SER A 270 20.85 14.69 -9.35
C SER A 270 20.41 15.98 -8.66
N PRO A 271 21.05 17.14 -8.97
CA PRO A 271 20.52 18.42 -8.57
C PRO A 271 19.16 18.71 -9.23
N ARG A 272 18.88 18.08 -10.38
CA ARG A 272 17.59 18.16 -11.08
C ARG A 272 16.59 17.22 -10.42
N VAL A 273 15.50 17.77 -9.90
CA VAL A 273 14.51 17.05 -9.10
C VAL A 273 13.92 15.85 -9.84
N GLU A 274 13.64 15.99 -11.12
CA GLU A 274 13.07 14.94 -11.98
C GLU A 274 14.03 13.75 -12.25
N GLN A 275 15.29 13.88 -11.84
CA GLN A 275 16.34 12.85 -11.94
C GLN A 275 16.78 12.32 -10.56
N ARG A 276 15.95 12.51 -9.53
CA ARG A 276 16.20 12.04 -8.17
C ARG A 276 15.52 10.70 -7.91
N PHE A 277 16.30 9.63 -7.87
CA PHE A 277 15.82 8.25 -7.85
C PHE A 277 15.66 7.69 -6.45
N PHE A 278 16.23 8.35 -5.44
CA PHE A 278 16.24 7.89 -4.06
C PHE A 278 15.58 8.91 -3.12
N ALA A 279 14.87 8.38 -2.14
CA ALA A 279 14.27 9.11 -1.04
C ALA A 279 15.02 8.78 0.25
N PHE A 280 15.17 9.76 1.13
CA PHE A 280 15.93 9.58 2.37
C PHE A 280 15.12 10.08 3.56
N GLY A 281 14.73 9.17 4.43
CA GLY A 281 14.22 9.50 5.76
C GLY A 281 15.36 9.61 6.77
N GLU A 282 15.01 9.62 8.06
CA GLU A 282 15.99 9.72 9.14
C GLU A 282 16.91 8.50 9.23
N ALA A 283 16.34 7.29 9.09
CA ALA A 283 17.06 6.03 9.28
C ALA A 283 17.16 5.16 8.02
N HIS A 284 16.46 5.50 6.94
CA HIS A 284 16.33 4.66 5.75
C HIS A 284 16.51 5.44 4.45
N ALA A 285 17.09 4.78 3.45
CA ALA A 285 17.01 5.18 2.05
C ALA A 285 16.00 4.26 1.33
N ALA A 286 15.22 4.80 0.40
CA ALA A 286 14.27 4.05 -0.40
C ALA A 286 14.32 4.49 -1.86
N MET A 287 13.85 3.63 -2.78
CA MET A 287 13.65 4.03 -4.18
C MET A 287 12.42 4.94 -4.31
N ARG A 288 12.55 6.07 -4.99
CA ARG A 288 11.43 6.95 -5.32
C ARG A 288 10.68 6.44 -6.55
N GLY A 289 9.37 6.68 -6.61
CA GLY A 289 8.53 6.34 -7.74
C GLY A 289 8.42 4.84 -7.96
N ARG A 290 8.27 4.40 -9.21
CA ARG A 290 8.07 2.98 -9.55
C ARG A 290 9.31 2.31 -10.14
N HIS A 291 10.49 2.81 -9.77
CA HIS A 291 11.74 2.17 -10.18
C HIS A 291 11.95 0.86 -9.41
N TRP A 292 12.20 -0.23 -10.13
CA TRP A 292 12.46 -1.55 -9.60
C TRP A 292 13.09 -2.44 -10.69
N TRP A 293 13.54 -3.63 -10.33
CA TRP A 293 14.09 -4.63 -11.25
C TRP A 293 13.52 -6.02 -10.95
N GLY A 294 12.26 -6.22 -11.33
CA GLY A 294 11.74 -7.55 -11.58
C GLY A 294 12.52 -8.20 -12.73
N SER A 295 12.92 -9.46 -12.58
CA SER A 295 13.45 -10.25 -13.69
C SER A 295 12.33 -11.09 -14.29
N ALA A 296 12.58 -11.67 -15.45
CA ALA A 296 11.57 -12.43 -16.19
C ALA A 296 11.59 -13.93 -15.83
N SER A 297 12.20 -14.30 -14.68
CA SER A 297 12.25 -15.70 -14.27
C SER A 297 10.90 -16.14 -13.72
N PRO A 298 10.43 -17.36 -14.02
CA PRO A 298 9.13 -17.85 -13.54
C PRO A 298 8.92 -17.74 -12.03
N ASN A 299 9.99 -17.88 -11.23
CA ASN A 299 9.94 -17.86 -9.77
C ASN A 299 10.05 -16.46 -9.16
N ASP A 300 10.19 -15.42 -9.98
CA ASP A 300 10.30 -14.07 -9.47
C ASP A 300 8.96 -13.56 -8.99
N ARG A 301 8.96 -12.93 -7.81
CA ARG A 301 7.81 -12.21 -7.29
C ARG A 301 7.42 -11.10 -8.27
N CYS A 302 6.12 -10.92 -8.46
CA CYS A 302 5.58 -9.80 -9.22
C CYS A 302 5.27 -8.59 -8.33
N THR A 303 5.60 -8.67 -7.03
CA THR A 303 5.27 -7.66 -6.04
C THR A 303 6.53 -7.17 -5.32
N ALA A 304 6.53 -5.90 -4.94
CA ALA A 304 7.56 -5.28 -4.12
C ALA A 304 6.97 -4.12 -3.33
N HIS A 305 7.55 -3.83 -2.16
CA HIS A 305 7.17 -2.70 -1.32
C HIS A 305 8.40 -2.05 -0.66
N GLY A 306 8.17 -1.05 0.19
CA GLY A 306 9.21 -0.28 0.89
C GLY A 306 9.75 0.93 0.12
N GLY A 307 9.34 1.14 -1.13
CA GLY A 307 9.69 2.33 -1.91
C GLY A 307 8.86 3.55 -1.51
N LEU A 308 9.23 4.73 -2.02
CA LEU A 308 8.41 5.93 -1.95
C LEU A 308 7.65 6.09 -3.27
N SER A 309 6.56 5.32 -3.44
CA SER A 309 5.59 5.45 -4.54
C SER A 309 4.21 5.79 -3.99
N PHE A 310 3.34 6.39 -4.81
CA PHE A 310 1.99 6.74 -4.35
C PHE A 310 1.19 5.48 -3.99
N VAL A 311 1.37 4.38 -4.71
CA VAL A 311 0.62 3.15 -4.43
C VAL A 311 1.13 2.37 -3.23
N GLU A 312 2.39 2.58 -2.82
CA GLU A 312 2.93 2.03 -1.57
C GLU A 312 2.58 2.91 -0.36
N CYS A 313 2.52 4.23 -0.54
CA CYS A 313 2.38 5.16 0.58
C CYS A 313 0.96 5.70 0.79
N LEU A 314 0.15 5.86 -0.25
CA LEU A 314 -1.24 6.29 -0.13
C LEU A 314 -2.11 5.05 0.01
N VAL A 315 -2.59 4.81 1.22
CA VAL A 315 -3.35 3.61 1.56
C VAL A 315 -4.79 3.96 1.91
N PRO A 316 -5.76 3.08 1.59
CA PRO A 316 -7.16 3.39 1.78
C PRO A 316 -7.53 3.50 3.27
N VAL A 317 -8.55 4.33 3.54
CA VAL A 317 -9.33 4.27 4.77
C VAL A 317 -10.74 3.86 4.40
N LEU A 318 -11.18 2.71 4.90
CA LEU A 318 -12.46 2.10 4.60
C LEU A 318 -13.35 2.14 5.82
N LYS A 319 -14.62 2.47 5.62
CA LYS A 319 -15.68 2.18 6.57
C LYS A 319 -16.42 0.94 6.10
N ILE A 320 -16.58 -0.02 6.99
CA ILE A 320 -17.27 -1.28 6.73
C ILE A 320 -18.43 -1.39 7.72
N TRP A 321 -19.62 -1.74 7.26
CA TRP A 321 -20.78 -1.93 8.15
C TRP A 321 -21.74 -2.99 7.64
N ARG A 322 -22.46 -3.61 8.57
CA ARG A 322 -23.52 -4.56 8.28
C ARG A 322 -24.76 -3.83 7.75
N ARG A 323 -25.34 -4.32 6.66
CA ARG A 323 -26.59 -3.81 6.10
C ARG A 323 -27.81 -4.13 6.96
#